data_AF-A0A1C5Z8H6-F1
#
_entry.id   AF-A0A1C5Z8H6-F1
#
_cell.length_a   1.000
_cell.length_b   1.000
_cell.length_c   1.000
_cell.angle_alpha   90.00
_cell.angle_beta   90.00
_cell.angle_gamma   90.00
#
_symmetry.space_group_name_H-M   'P 1'
#
loop_
_entity.id
_entity.type
_entity.pdbx_description
1 polymer ?
#
loop_
_entity_poly.entity_id
_entity_poly.type
_entity_poly.pdbx_seq_one_letter_code
_entity_poly.pdbx_strand_id
1 'polypeptide(L)'
;MRKYGMKIAVAAAVFCMAVPFAAFAGTWKSDANGMWYQFDDGSYPKGRWAWIDTDNDGMAEGFYFDQNGYVLRNTTTPDGYQVNRIGAWVVGGEVKQKAGGETKDSTSGNSDNSNNYNSSNYWNYNYNEDPDWYLKADYLSETDKAAYHYSSKYYNWDVYNPEERAKVKEQIDRIVANPCDATASAEMVSVEIPVWRLRNGQKVAGTTHVRVLSSIADDVREIFTEIYNGPEQFPIESVGGYNWRGNGLGSNHSSGTAIDINPDANPQIDTDGTTVLVGKKWEPGVNPYSIGRDSDVVKAFGKHGWTWGAGFSRADMMHFDY
;
A
#
# COMPACT_ATOMS: atom_id res chain seq x y z
N MET A 1 9.30 86.68 3.43
CA MET A 1 8.59 86.10 4.60
C MET A 1 8.22 84.67 4.21
N ARG A 2 8.82 83.64 4.84
CA ARG A 2 8.24 82.83 5.95
C ARG A 2 6.84 82.27 5.62
N LYS A 3 6.45 81.03 5.90
CA LYS A 3 7.02 79.80 6.49
C LYS A 3 5.86 78.76 6.45
N TYR A 4 6.20 77.48 6.30
CA TYR A 4 5.57 76.27 6.86
C TYR A 4 4.02 76.09 6.97
N GLY A 5 3.55 74.98 6.38
CA GLY A 5 2.86 73.90 7.10
C GLY A 5 1.33 73.88 7.07
N MET A 6 0.73 72.78 6.61
CA MET A 6 0.03 71.81 7.47
C MET A 6 -0.35 70.55 6.69
N LYS A 7 -0.18 69.39 7.35
CA LYS A 7 -0.44 68.04 6.87
C LYS A 7 -1.94 67.75 6.89
N ILE A 8 -2.47 67.03 5.89
CA ILE A 8 -3.64 66.16 6.06
C ILE A 8 -3.26 64.78 5.53
N ALA A 9 -3.25 63.83 6.46
CA ALA A 9 -3.03 62.41 6.20
C ALA A 9 -4.34 61.80 5.66
N VAL A 10 -4.22 61.00 4.61
CA VAL A 10 -5.20 59.96 4.27
C VAL A 10 -4.45 58.64 4.37
N ALA A 11 -4.66 57.93 5.47
CA ALA A 11 -4.17 56.57 5.66
C ALA A 11 -5.07 55.63 4.83
N ALA A 12 -4.58 55.21 3.67
CA ALA A 12 -5.10 54.04 2.98
C ALA A 12 -4.33 52.82 3.48
N ALA A 13 -4.92 52.09 4.42
CA ALA A 13 -4.47 50.76 4.78
C ALA A 13 -4.78 49.81 3.61
N VAL A 14 -3.75 49.45 2.84
CA VAL A 14 -3.80 48.30 1.94
C VAL A 14 -2.86 47.24 2.48
N PHE A 15 -3.52 46.27 3.09
CA PHE A 15 -3.08 44.93 3.42
C PHE A 15 -2.51 44.25 2.17
N CYS A 16 -1.21 43.94 2.14
CA CYS A 16 -0.65 42.91 1.26
C CYS A 16 0.69 42.40 1.79
N MET A 17 0.61 41.19 2.36
CA MET A 17 1.62 40.14 2.41
C MET A 17 2.86 40.40 3.27
N ALA A 18 2.77 39.93 4.51
CA ALA A 18 3.90 39.25 5.13
C ALA A 18 4.49 38.30 4.09
N VAL A 19 5.76 38.51 3.71
CA VAL A 19 6.54 37.51 3.00
C VAL A 19 6.65 36.28 3.90
N PRO A 20 6.06 35.13 3.56
CA PRO A 20 6.44 33.90 4.22
C PRO A 20 7.89 33.63 3.83
N PHE A 21 8.73 33.48 4.85
CA PHE A 21 10.09 32.98 4.76
C PHE A 21 10.11 31.72 3.87
N ALA A 22 11.19 31.52 3.11
CA ALA A 22 11.44 30.26 2.44
C ALA A 22 11.35 29.12 3.47
N ALA A 23 10.37 28.23 3.30
CA ALA A 23 10.34 26.96 3.99
C ALA A 23 11.37 26.06 3.28
N PHE A 24 12.54 25.94 3.88
CA PHE A 24 13.63 25.11 3.39
C PHE A 24 13.38 23.66 3.85
N ALA A 25 12.79 22.85 2.97
CA ALA A 25 12.58 21.42 3.13
C ALA A 25 13.66 20.67 2.33
N GLY A 26 14.41 19.80 3.00
CA GLY A 26 15.49 19.01 2.39
C GLY A 26 15.05 18.09 1.23
N THR A 27 15.97 17.26 0.75
CA THR A 27 15.73 16.34 -0.37
C THR A 27 16.09 14.91 -0.02
N TRP A 28 15.24 13.97 -0.42
CA TRP A 28 15.57 12.55 -0.42
C TRP A 28 16.74 12.28 -1.38
N LYS A 29 17.70 11.49 -0.90
CA LYS A 29 18.88 11.03 -1.63
C LYS A 29 18.94 9.50 -1.55
N SER A 30 19.64 8.89 -2.49
CA SER A 30 19.81 7.44 -2.56
C SER A 30 21.18 7.04 -3.08
N ASP A 31 21.66 5.88 -2.64
CA ASP A 31 22.83 5.19 -3.16
C ASP A 31 22.63 3.66 -3.10
N ALA A 32 23.70 2.88 -3.32
CA ALA A 32 23.65 1.42 -3.30
C ALA A 32 23.34 0.81 -1.92
N ASN A 33 23.51 1.56 -0.83
CA ASN A 33 23.29 1.10 0.54
C ASN A 33 21.90 1.48 1.06
N GLY A 34 21.28 2.54 0.53
CA GLY A 34 19.92 2.91 0.90
C GLY A 34 19.52 4.33 0.53
N MET A 35 18.41 4.79 1.13
CA MET A 35 17.91 6.16 1.00
C MET A 35 18.14 6.94 2.29
N TRP A 36 18.39 8.24 2.18
CA TRP A 36 18.44 9.16 3.33
C TRP A 36 17.81 10.50 2.98
N TYR A 37 17.47 11.30 3.99
CA TYR A 37 16.96 12.65 3.79
C TYR A 37 18.05 13.68 4.10
N GLN A 38 18.37 14.54 3.13
CA GLN A 38 19.39 15.58 3.29
C GLN A 38 18.75 16.96 3.38
N PHE A 39 18.92 17.65 4.50
CA PHE A 39 18.53 19.05 4.65
C PHE A 39 19.36 19.97 3.74
N ASP A 40 18.88 21.17 3.46
CA ASP A 40 19.50 22.11 2.51
C ASP A 40 20.91 22.57 2.89
N ASP A 41 21.27 22.47 4.18
CA ASP A 41 22.62 22.73 4.68
C ASP A 41 23.58 21.53 4.53
N GLY A 42 23.09 20.44 3.95
CA GLY A 42 23.83 19.19 3.74
C GLY A 42 23.78 18.20 4.90
N SER A 43 23.20 18.57 6.05
CA SER A 43 23.03 17.68 7.19
C SER A 43 21.91 16.65 6.97
N TYR A 44 21.88 15.58 7.78
CA TYR A 44 20.91 14.50 7.66
C TYR A 44 20.73 13.73 8.99
N PRO A 45 19.54 13.16 9.27
CA PRO A 45 19.26 12.43 10.50
C PRO A 45 20.03 11.10 10.58
N LYS A 46 20.45 10.72 11.79
CA LYS A 46 21.16 9.47 12.08
C LYS A 46 20.75 8.90 13.44
N GLY A 47 20.46 7.60 13.48
CA GLY A 47 20.15 6.84 14.69
C GLY A 47 18.87 7.30 15.39
N ARG A 48 17.91 7.85 14.65
CA ARG A 48 16.71 8.49 15.22
C ARG A 48 15.54 8.53 14.24
N TRP A 49 14.36 8.75 14.81
CA TRP A 49 13.20 9.22 14.06
C TRP A 49 13.41 10.65 13.55
N ALA A 50 12.93 10.92 12.34
CA ALA A 50 12.68 12.26 11.85
C ALA A 50 11.33 12.32 11.14
N TRP A 51 10.63 13.43 11.32
CA TRP A 51 9.37 13.69 10.64
C TRP A 51 9.63 14.45 9.35
N ILE A 52 9.42 13.82 8.20
CA ILE A 52 9.72 14.38 6.90
C ILE A 52 8.41 14.60 6.14
N ASP A 53 8.16 15.85 5.76
CA ASP A 53 7.09 16.23 4.85
C ASP A 53 7.59 15.97 3.43
N THR A 54 7.26 14.79 2.90
CA THR A 54 7.84 14.30 1.64
C THR A 54 7.18 14.94 0.43
N ASP A 55 5.91 15.32 0.54
CA ASP A 55 5.09 15.86 -0.54
C ASP A 55 4.78 17.36 -0.38
N ASN A 56 5.31 18.01 0.67
CA ASN A 56 5.17 19.43 1.00
C ASN A 56 3.71 19.86 1.23
N ASP A 57 2.88 18.96 1.78
CA ASP A 57 1.48 19.24 2.08
C ASP A 57 1.26 19.86 3.48
N GLY A 58 2.34 20.02 4.24
CA GLY A 58 2.31 20.52 5.62
C GLY A 58 2.12 19.42 6.67
N MET A 59 2.03 18.15 6.26
CA MET A 59 2.00 16.96 7.10
C MET A 59 3.26 16.14 6.83
N ALA A 60 3.93 15.75 7.91
CA ALA A 60 5.14 14.96 7.84
C ALA A 60 4.86 13.52 8.25
N GLU A 61 5.44 12.55 7.56
CA GLU A 61 5.50 11.15 8.01
C GLU A 61 6.70 10.90 8.90
N GLY A 62 6.57 9.95 9.83
CA GLY A 62 7.69 9.50 10.66
C GLY A 62 8.57 8.49 9.94
N PHE A 63 9.88 8.76 9.85
CA PHE A 63 10.87 7.86 9.28
C PHE A 63 11.99 7.57 10.29
N TYR A 64 12.42 6.32 10.43
CA TYR A 64 13.55 5.96 11.29
C TYR A 64 14.83 5.82 10.47
N PHE A 65 15.87 6.55 10.85
CA PHE A 65 17.18 6.52 10.22
C PHE A 65 18.17 5.74 11.09
N ASP A 66 18.91 4.83 10.47
CA ASP A 66 19.94 4.03 11.13
C ASP A 66 21.16 4.88 11.55
N GLN A 67 22.15 4.24 12.18
CA GLN A 67 23.36 4.92 12.67
C GLN A 67 24.21 5.57 11.54
N ASN A 68 24.04 5.12 10.30
CA ASN A 68 24.73 5.67 9.13
C ASN A 68 23.92 6.79 8.46
N GLY A 69 22.62 6.86 8.74
CA GLY A 69 21.68 7.84 8.21
C GLY A 69 20.76 7.30 7.14
N TYR A 70 20.71 5.98 6.92
CA TYR A 70 19.81 5.36 5.96
C TYR A 70 18.45 5.06 6.60
N VAL A 71 17.37 5.33 5.87
CA VAL A 71 16.01 5.07 6.32
C VAL A 71 15.73 3.57 6.35
N LEU A 72 15.17 3.09 7.47
CA LEU A 72 14.66 1.73 7.57
C LEU A 72 13.35 1.60 6.80
N ARG A 73 13.20 0.52 6.03
CA ARG A 73 12.01 0.27 5.21
C ARG A 73 11.54 -1.17 5.36
N ASN A 74 10.23 -1.36 5.35
CA ASN A 74 9.56 -2.66 5.39
C ASN A 74 10.10 -3.56 6.50
N THR A 75 10.21 -3.02 7.70
CA THR A 75 10.86 -3.69 8.82
C THR A 75 10.33 -3.18 10.16
N THR A 76 10.79 -3.81 11.22
CA THR A 76 10.59 -3.33 12.59
C THR A 76 11.80 -2.49 12.99
N THR A 77 11.56 -1.28 13.49
CA THR A 77 12.60 -0.39 14.01
C THR A 77 13.18 -0.95 15.32
N PRO A 78 14.41 -0.53 15.75
CA PRO A 78 15.03 -1.06 16.96
C PRO A 78 14.22 -0.85 18.24
N ASP A 79 13.36 0.17 18.27
CA ASP A 79 12.43 0.51 19.35
C ASP A 79 11.05 -0.17 19.21
N GLY A 80 10.87 -1.07 18.23
CA GLY A 80 9.73 -1.98 18.13
C GLY A 80 8.55 -1.50 17.28
N TYR A 81 8.66 -0.37 16.59
CA TYR A 81 7.60 0.13 15.70
C TYR A 81 7.72 -0.46 14.30
N GLN A 82 6.58 -0.57 13.60
CA GLN A 82 6.55 -1.03 12.20
C GLN A 82 6.69 0.15 11.24
N VAL A 83 7.51 -0.03 10.21
CA VAL A 83 7.59 0.91 9.07
C VAL A 83 7.20 0.20 7.78
N ASN A 84 6.42 0.89 6.95
CA ASN A 84 5.96 0.34 5.67
C ASN A 84 7.08 0.30 4.62
N ARG A 85 6.72 -0.03 3.37
CA ARG A 85 7.68 -0.22 2.27
C ARG A 85 8.51 1.02 1.88
N ILE A 86 8.02 2.23 2.19
CA ILE A 86 8.80 3.47 2.01
C ILE A 86 9.53 3.92 3.28
N GLY A 87 9.33 3.21 4.39
CA GLY A 87 9.94 3.55 5.68
C GLY A 87 9.08 4.44 6.57
N ALA A 88 7.85 4.74 6.16
CA ALA A 88 6.93 5.54 6.95
C ALA A 88 6.37 4.70 8.10
N TRP A 89 6.34 5.29 9.29
CA TRP A 89 5.80 4.69 10.50
C TRP A 89 4.32 4.34 10.32
N VAL A 90 3.96 3.11 10.67
CA VAL A 90 2.57 2.65 10.64
C VAL A 90 2.09 2.14 12.00
N VAL A 91 0.81 2.36 12.28
CA VAL A 91 0.10 1.70 13.40
C VAL A 91 -1.22 1.16 12.86
N GLY A 92 -1.44 -0.15 12.98
CA GLY A 92 -2.64 -0.80 12.43
C GLY A 92 -2.71 -0.77 10.90
N GLY A 93 -1.57 -0.62 10.21
CA GLY A 93 -1.49 -0.53 8.75
C GLY A 93 -1.57 0.89 8.18
N GLU A 94 -1.95 1.88 9.00
CA GLU A 94 -2.06 3.28 8.59
C GLU A 94 -0.78 4.07 8.87
N VAL A 95 -0.37 4.92 7.92
CA VAL A 95 0.77 5.82 8.07
C VAL A 95 0.47 6.91 9.11
N LYS A 96 1.40 7.14 10.03
CA LYS A 96 1.30 8.24 11.00
C LYS A 96 1.91 9.51 10.44
N GLN A 97 1.10 10.56 10.48
CA GLN A 97 1.46 11.90 10.07
C GLN A 97 1.29 12.89 11.22
N LYS A 98 2.03 14.00 11.18
CA LYS A 98 1.83 15.16 12.06
C LYS A 98 1.99 16.46 11.28
N ALA A 99 1.31 17.52 11.72
CA ALA A 99 1.50 18.83 11.13
C ALA A 99 2.93 19.34 11.34
N GLY A 100 3.58 19.72 10.23
CA GLY A 100 4.94 20.26 10.18
C GLY A 100 6.04 19.20 10.17
N GLY A 101 6.91 19.30 9.16
CA GLY A 101 8.16 18.54 9.05
C GLY A 101 9.31 19.11 9.89
N GLU A 102 10.29 18.26 10.18
CA GLU A 102 11.53 18.66 10.83
C GLU A 102 12.35 19.57 9.93
N THR A 103 12.81 20.67 10.52
CA THR A 103 13.83 21.56 9.97
C THR A 103 15.07 21.51 10.85
N LYS A 104 16.20 22.01 10.35
CA LYS A 104 17.55 21.96 10.96
C LYS A 104 17.64 22.25 12.48
N ASP A 105 16.72 23.04 13.04
CA ASP A 105 16.73 23.45 14.45
C ASP A 105 15.83 22.57 15.35
N SER A 106 15.34 21.44 14.83
CA SER A 106 14.50 20.49 15.57
C SER A 106 15.34 19.64 16.52
N THR A 107 15.66 20.20 17.70
CA THR A 107 16.30 19.45 18.79
C THR A 107 15.37 18.31 19.23
N SER A 108 15.89 17.08 19.37
CA SER A 108 15.13 15.94 19.88
C SER A 108 14.70 16.20 21.34
N GLY A 109 13.46 16.64 21.52
CA GLY A 109 12.83 16.72 22.83
C GLY A 109 12.11 15.42 23.13
N ASN A 110 12.68 14.56 23.98
CA ASN A 110 11.90 13.60 24.74
C ASN A 110 11.11 14.39 25.80
N SER A 111 9.82 14.63 25.58
CA SER A 111 8.96 15.25 26.60
C SER A 111 7.89 14.28 27.04
N ASP A 112 8.19 13.57 28.12
CA ASP A 112 7.20 12.87 28.92
C ASP A 112 6.27 13.88 29.63
N ASN A 113 4.97 13.67 29.41
CA ASN A 113 3.85 13.82 30.34
C ASN A 113 3.54 15.21 30.96
N SER A 114 2.40 15.80 30.57
CA SER A 114 1.36 16.14 31.55
C SER A 114 -0.03 16.26 30.91
N ASN A 115 -0.98 15.58 31.53
CA ASN A 115 -2.43 15.62 31.27
C ASN A 115 -2.97 17.04 31.08
N ASN A 116 -3.80 17.22 30.06
CA ASN A 116 -5.18 17.72 30.17
C ASN A 116 -5.66 18.18 28.78
N TYR A 117 -6.31 17.32 28.01
CA TYR A 117 -7.21 17.79 26.96
C TYR A 117 -8.51 16.99 26.95
N ASN A 118 -9.47 17.67 27.55
CA ASN A 118 -10.89 17.54 27.36
C ASN A 118 -11.24 17.31 25.87
N SER A 119 -11.94 16.22 25.63
CA SER A 119 -12.95 15.98 24.59
C SER A 119 -13.17 17.10 23.56
N SER A 120 -13.10 16.69 22.28
CA SER A 120 -13.59 17.35 21.07
C SER A 120 -12.53 18.07 20.24
N ASN A 121 -12.39 17.63 18.99
CA ASN A 121 -11.67 18.26 17.87
C ASN A 121 -10.21 17.83 17.64
N TYR A 122 -10.02 16.61 17.16
CA TYR A 122 -8.90 16.30 16.26
C TYR A 122 -9.39 15.19 15.35
N TRP A 123 -9.74 15.51 14.11
CA TRP A 123 -9.65 14.68 12.88
C TRP A 123 -10.16 15.56 11.74
N ASN A 124 -9.34 16.50 11.28
CA ASN A 124 -9.60 17.17 10.01
C ASN A 124 -8.74 16.47 8.97
N TYR A 125 -9.34 15.46 8.33
CA TYR A 125 -8.79 14.84 7.12
C TYR A 125 -8.72 15.91 6.04
N ASN A 126 -7.53 16.40 5.73
CA ASN A 126 -7.31 17.17 4.51
C ASN A 126 -6.60 16.24 3.54
N TYR A 127 -7.36 15.69 2.60
CA TYR A 127 -6.85 14.91 1.48
C TYR A 127 -5.81 15.75 0.73
N ASN A 128 -4.63 15.17 0.54
CA ASN A 128 -3.58 15.76 -0.25
C ASN A 128 -4.06 15.96 -1.70
N GLU A 129 -3.78 17.12 -2.30
CA GLU A 129 -4.47 17.65 -3.49
C GLU A 129 -4.15 16.93 -4.82
N ASP A 130 -3.36 15.86 -4.81
CA ASP A 130 -3.11 14.98 -5.96
C ASP A 130 -3.23 13.48 -5.59
N PRO A 131 -4.39 12.84 -5.85
CA PRO A 131 -4.60 11.43 -5.53
C PRO A 131 -3.78 10.48 -6.40
N ASP A 132 -3.00 10.99 -7.36
CA ASP A 132 -2.20 10.22 -8.31
C ASP A 132 -0.70 10.57 -8.25
N TRP A 133 -0.22 11.13 -7.14
CA TRP A 133 1.19 11.53 -6.94
C TRP A 133 2.21 10.43 -7.32
N TYR A 134 1.88 9.16 -7.02
CA TYR A 134 2.75 8.01 -7.27
C TYR A 134 3.02 7.80 -8.77
N LEU A 135 2.13 8.28 -9.67
CA LEU A 135 2.38 8.23 -11.12
C LEU A 135 3.50 9.16 -11.55
N LYS A 136 3.77 10.22 -10.77
CA LYS A 136 4.80 11.24 -11.04
C LYS A 136 6.13 10.94 -10.35
N ALA A 137 6.16 9.99 -9.42
CA ALA A 137 7.37 9.58 -8.71
C ALA A 137 8.26 8.70 -9.62
N ASP A 138 9.41 9.25 -10.03
CA ASP A 138 10.39 8.59 -10.90
C ASP A 138 11.25 7.54 -10.18
N TYR A 139 11.35 7.63 -8.86
CA TYR A 139 12.05 6.68 -8.00
C TYR A 139 11.24 5.42 -7.67
N LEU A 140 9.93 5.42 -7.95
CA LEU A 140 9.08 4.26 -7.72
C LEU A 140 9.17 3.29 -8.90
N SER A 141 9.31 2.00 -8.58
CA SER A 141 9.20 0.96 -9.60
C SER A 141 7.75 0.87 -10.12
N GLU A 142 7.54 0.26 -11.29
CA GLU A 142 6.18 0.09 -11.82
C GLU A 142 5.31 -0.81 -10.94
N THR A 143 5.90 -1.77 -10.21
CA THR A 143 5.14 -2.58 -9.23
C THR A 143 4.75 -1.76 -8.01
N ASP A 144 5.60 -0.82 -7.58
CA ASP A 144 5.29 0.11 -6.48
C ASP A 144 4.11 1.00 -6.85
N LYS A 145 4.16 1.58 -8.06
CA LYS A 145 3.06 2.41 -8.58
C LYS A 145 1.77 1.62 -8.64
N ALA A 146 1.82 0.36 -9.06
CA ALA A 146 0.65 -0.50 -9.09
C ALA A 146 0.10 -0.79 -7.68
N ALA A 147 0.96 -1.05 -6.71
CA ALA A 147 0.56 -1.26 -5.31
C ALA A 147 -0.08 0.01 -4.70
N TYR A 148 0.50 1.19 -4.93
CA TYR A 148 -0.07 2.46 -4.48
C TYR A 148 -1.42 2.75 -5.13
N HIS A 149 -1.51 2.54 -6.44
CA HIS A 149 -2.75 2.71 -7.18
C HIS A 149 -3.84 1.79 -6.64
N TYR A 150 -3.52 0.53 -6.39
CA TYR A 150 -4.45 -0.44 -5.79
C TYR A 150 -4.97 0.01 -4.42
N SER A 151 -4.05 0.32 -3.51
CA SER A 151 -4.37 0.71 -2.14
C SER A 151 -5.20 2.01 -2.07
N SER A 152 -4.91 2.97 -2.95
CA SER A 152 -5.57 4.28 -2.94
C SER A 152 -6.91 4.32 -3.68
N LYS A 153 -7.07 3.54 -4.76
CA LYS A 153 -8.25 3.63 -5.64
C LYS A 153 -9.24 2.49 -5.47
N TYR A 154 -8.76 1.29 -5.16
CA TYR A 154 -9.57 0.08 -5.27
C TYR A 154 -9.74 -0.65 -3.96
N TYR A 155 -8.71 -0.69 -3.11
CA TYR A 155 -8.81 -1.39 -1.83
C TYR A 155 -9.87 -0.76 -0.93
N ASN A 156 -10.86 -1.55 -0.55
CA ASN A 156 -11.95 -1.13 0.29
C ASN A 156 -11.61 -1.36 1.78
N TRP A 157 -11.18 -0.30 2.45
CA TRP A 157 -10.85 -0.32 3.87
C TRP A 157 -12.07 -0.56 4.78
N ASP A 158 -13.28 -0.26 4.28
CA ASP A 158 -14.51 -0.31 5.06
C ASP A 158 -15.26 -1.65 4.92
N VAL A 159 -14.75 -2.61 4.16
CA VAL A 159 -15.42 -3.90 3.91
C VAL A 159 -15.38 -4.87 5.11
N TYR A 160 -14.74 -4.46 6.21
CA TYR A 160 -14.58 -5.33 7.38
C TYR A 160 -15.93 -5.79 7.95
N ASN A 161 -16.17 -7.10 7.87
CA ASN A 161 -17.30 -7.76 8.51
C ASN A 161 -16.81 -8.71 9.62
N PRO A 162 -17.07 -8.42 10.91
CA PRO A 162 -16.59 -9.24 12.01
C PRO A 162 -17.19 -10.64 12.04
N GLU A 163 -18.42 -10.82 11.57
CA GLU A 163 -19.09 -12.13 11.57
C GLU A 163 -18.50 -13.06 10.50
N GLU A 164 -18.20 -12.53 9.32
CA GLU A 164 -17.52 -13.29 8.26
C GLU A 164 -16.09 -13.63 8.66
N ARG A 165 -15.35 -12.66 9.21
CA ARG A 165 -13.99 -12.89 9.72
C ARG A 165 -13.95 -13.92 10.85
N ALA A 166 -14.97 -13.97 11.70
CA ALA A 166 -15.10 -15.01 12.73
C ALA A 166 -15.25 -16.40 12.11
N LYS A 167 -16.09 -16.56 11.06
CA LYS A 167 -16.25 -17.85 10.36
C LYS A 167 -14.95 -18.33 9.74
N VAL A 168 -14.21 -17.43 9.05
CA VAL A 168 -12.89 -17.75 8.47
C VAL A 168 -11.93 -18.19 9.57
N LYS A 169 -11.86 -17.44 10.68
CA LYS A 169 -11.02 -17.76 11.83
C LYS A 169 -11.34 -19.13 12.42
N GLU A 170 -12.61 -19.48 12.58
CA GLU A 170 -13.01 -20.80 13.10
C GLU A 170 -12.52 -21.95 12.23
N GLN A 171 -12.55 -21.80 10.89
CA GLN A 171 -11.98 -22.83 10.00
C GLN A 171 -10.47 -22.91 10.15
N ILE A 172 -9.77 -21.77 10.15
CA ILE A 172 -8.32 -21.71 10.31
C ILE A 172 -7.91 -22.33 11.65
N ASP A 173 -8.61 -22.05 12.75
CA ASP A 173 -8.30 -22.60 14.07
C ASP A 173 -8.40 -24.15 14.08
N ARG A 174 -9.32 -24.74 13.31
CA ARG A 174 -9.38 -26.21 13.12
C ARG A 174 -8.18 -26.75 12.35
N ILE A 175 -7.70 -26.03 11.34
CA ILE A 175 -6.48 -26.40 10.61
C ILE A 175 -5.25 -26.28 11.52
N VAL A 176 -5.17 -25.23 12.33
CA VAL A 176 -4.10 -25.01 13.30
C VAL A 176 -4.04 -26.14 14.34
N ALA A 177 -5.19 -26.67 14.77
CA ALA A 177 -5.24 -27.78 15.73
C ALA A 177 -4.62 -29.08 15.21
N ASN A 178 -4.59 -29.29 13.89
CA ASN A 178 -3.91 -30.43 13.25
C ASN A 178 -3.39 -30.04 11.85
N PRO A 179 -2.25 -29.34 11.75
CA PRO A 179 -1.81 -28.66 10.54
C PRO A 179 -1.24 -29.64 9.52
N CYS A 180 -2.13 -30.26 8.76
CA CYS A 180 -1.80 -31.13 7.64
C CYS A 180 -2.78 -30.95 6.48
N ASP A 181 -2.37 -31.41 5.30
CA ASP A 181 -3.15 -31.40 4.05
C ASP A 181 -4.56 -31.97 4.25
N ALA A 182 -4.69 -33.11 4.95
CA ALA A 182 -5.98 -33.74 5.18
C ALA A 182 -6.96 -32.84 5.96
N THR A 183 -6.51 -32.20 7.05
CA THR A 183 -7.34 -31.28 7.84
C THR A 183 -7.70 -30.04 7.02
N ALA A 184 -6.72 -29.43 6.36
CA ALA A 184 -6.95 -28.23 5.56
C ALA A 184 -7.90 -28.52 4.40
N SER A 185 -7.66 -29.58 3.62
CA SER A 185 -8.50 -29.99 2.49
C SER A 185 -9.96 -30.24 2.88
N ALA A 186 -10.23 -30.66 4.12
CA ALA A 186 -11.58 -30.88 4.63
C ALA A 186 -12.37 -29.57 4.88
N GLU A 187 -11.68 -28.44 5.06
CA GLU A 187 -12.27 -27.10 5.21
C GLU A 187 -12.51 -26.39 3.86
N MET A 188 -12.03 -26.98 2.76
CA MET A 188 -12.08 -26.40 1.43
C MET A 188 -13.34 -26.79 0.67
N VAL A 189 -13.80 -25.89 -0.19
CA VAL A 189 -14.80 -26.16 -1.22
C VAL A 189 -14.23 -25.84 -2.60
N SER A 190 -14.72 -26.55 -3.62
CA SER A 190 -14.43 -26.24 -5.02
C SER A 190 -15.50 -25.29 -5.55
N VAL A 191 -15.10 -24.06 -5.88
CA VAL A 191 -15.98 -23.02 -6.42
C VAL A 191 -15.87 -23.00 -7.94
N GLU A 192 -16.99 -23.21 -8.65
CA GLU A 192 -17.05 -22.93 -10.08
C GLU A 192 -17.12 -21.42 -10.31
N ILE A 193 -16.22 -20.91 -11.15
CA ILE A 193 -16.09 -19.47 -11.44
C ILE A 193 -16.16 -19.21 -12.96
N PRO A 194 -16.83 -18.13 -13.39
CA PRO A 194 -16.84 -17.73 -14.79
C PRO A 194 -15.51 -17.08 -15.17
N VAL A 195 -15.04 -17.34 -16.40
CA VAL A 195 -13.77 -16.81 -16.90
C VAL A 195 -13.84 -16.49 -18.39
N TRP A 196 -13.05 -15.50 -18.83
CA TRP A 196 -12.73 -15.34 -20.24
C TRP A 196 -11.50 -16.16 -20.60
N ARG A 197 -11.56 -16.90 -21.70
CA ARG A 197 -10.43 -17.65 -22.27
C ARG A 197 -10.02 -17.00 -23.58
N LEU A 198 -8.74 -17.09 -23.95
CA LEU A 198 -8.31 -16.80 -25.32
C LEU A 198 -8.30 -18.09 -26.16
N ARG A 199 -8.95 -18.03 -27.31
CA ARG A 199 -8.91 -19.04 -28.37
C ARG A 199 -8.60 -18.32 -29.67
N ASN A 200 -7.43 -18.58 -30.25
CA ASN A 200 -6.96 -17.92 -31.47
C ASN A 200 -7.03 -16.38 -31.39
N GLY A 201 -6.65 -15.82 -30.23
CA GLY A 201 -6.68 -14.37 -29.97
C GLY A 201 -8.07 -13.79 -29.69
N GLN A 202 -9.13 -14.60 -29.77
CA GLN A 202 -10.50 -14.17 -29.44
C GLN A 202 -10.86 -14.57 -28.02
N LYS A 203 -11.54 -13.66 -27.31
CA LYS A 203 -12.10 -13.93 -25.98
C LYS A 203 -13.36 -14.78 -26.13
N VAL A 204 -13.40 -15.88 -25.40
CA VAL A 204 -14.55 -16.78 -25.33
C VAL A 204 -14.90 -17.06 -23.89
N ALA A 205 -16.20 -17.16 -23.60
CA ALA A 205 -16.68 -17.52 -22.27
C ALA A 205 -16.27 -18.95 -21.90
N GLY A 206 -16.04 -19.18 -20.62
CA GLY A 206 -15.83 -20.50 -20.06
C GLY A 206 -16.00 -20.49 -18.55
N THR A 207 -15.82 -21.67 -17.95
CA THR A 207 -15.76 -21.82 -16.49
C THR A 207 -14.46 -22.52 -16.10
N THR A 208 -14.11 -22.39 -14.83
CA THR A 208 -13.04 -23.17 -14.18
C THR A 208 -13.40 -23.36 -12.72
N HIS A 209 -12.57 -24.10 -11.98
CA HIS A 209 -12.74 -24.28 -10.56
C HIS A 209 -11.52 -23.75 -9.80
N VAL A 210 -11.77 -23.18 -8.62
CA VAL A 210 -10.74 -22.84 -7.63
C VAL A 210 -11.15 -23.42 -6.28
N ARG A 211 -10.19 -23.99 -5.55
CA ARG A 211 -10.43 -24.49 -4.19
C ARG A 211 -10.06 -23.42 -3.18
N VAL A 212 -10.96 -23.10 -2.26
CA VAL A 212 -10.78 -22.09 -1.20
C VAL A 212 -11.49 -22.53 0.08
N LEU A 213 -11.28 -21.85 1.21
CA LEU A 213 -12.11 -22.06 2.40
C LEU A 213 -13.59 -21.88 2.08
N SER A 214 -14.43 -22.75 2.65
CA SER A 214 -15.88 -22.66 2.42
C SER A 214 -16.50 -21.33 2.88
N SER A 215 -15.92 -20.67 3.88
CA SER A 215 -16.39 -19.38 4.42
C SER A 215 -16.19 -18.20 3.46
N ILE A 216 -15.29 -18.30 2.49
CA ILE A 216 -15.04 -17.24 1.48
C ILE A 216 -15.54 -17.63 0.08
N ALA A 217 -16.27 -18.75 -0.04
CA ALA A 217 -16.66 -19.29 -1.33
C ALA A 217 -17.63 -18.39 -2.11
N ASP A 218 -18.54 -17.71 -1.40
CA ASP A 218 -19.50 -16.80 -2.01
C ASP A 218 -18.83 -15.51 -2.48
N ASP A 219 -17.91 -14.97 -1.66
CA ASP A 219 -17.08 -13.82 -1.99
C ASP A 219 -16.24 -14.07 -3.24
N VAL A 220 -15.55 -15.22 -3.31
CA VAL A 220 -14.79 -15.64 -4.49
C VAL A 220 -15.69 -15.76 -5.73
N ARG A 221 -16.90 -16.31 -5.59
CA ARG A 221 -17.84 -16.38 -6.73
C ARG A 221 -18.24 -15.00 -7.22
N GLU A 222 -18.49 -14.07 -6.31
CA GLU A 222 -18.85 -12.69 -6.64
C GLU A 222 -17.69 -11.97 -7.35
N ILE A 223 -16.47 -12.01 -6.78
CA ILE A 223 -15.26 -11.43 -7.37
C ILE A 223 -15.08 -11.88 -8.82
N PHE A 224 -15.08 -13.20 -9.07
CA PHE A 224 -14.88 -13.69 -10.44
C PHE A 224 -16.05 -13.38 -11.38
N THR A 225 -17.27 -13.26 -10.85
CA THR A 225 -18.42 -12.79 -11.63
C THR A 225 -18.27 -11.32 -12.02
N GLU A 226 -17.74 -10.48 -11.14
CA GLU A 226 -17.42 -9.08 -11.43
C GLU A 226 -16.31 -8.96 -12.49
N ILE A 227 -15.23 -9.73 -12.36
CA ILE A 227 -14.15 -9.79 -13.36
C ILE A 227 -14.71 -10.22 -14.73
N TYR A 228 -15.58 -11.22 -14.75
CA TYR A 228 -16.18 -11.73 -15.98
C TYR A 228 -17.10 -10.70 -16.65
N ASN A 229 -17.89 -9.96 -15.86
CA ASN A 229 -18.81 -8.94 -16.37
C ASN A 229 -18.14 -7.59 -16.65
N GLY A 230 -16.89 -7.43 -16.21
CA GLY A 230 -16.11 -6.22 -16.41
C GLY A 230 -15.81 -5.93 -17.89
N PRO A 231 -15.62 -4.65 -18.26
CA PRO A 231 -15.42 -4.21 -19.64
C PRO A 231 -14.10 -4.68 -20.24
N GLU A 232 -13.08 -4.97 -19.43
CA GLU A 232 -11.83 -5.55 -19.89
C GLU A 232 -12.04 -6.99 -20.35
N GLN A 233 -13.00 -7.73 -19.80
CA GLN A 233 -13.16 -9.17 -20.06
C GLN A 233 -11.81 -9.89 -19.89
N PHE A 234 -11.19 -9.70 -18.73
CA PHE A 234 -9.81 -10.11 -18.47
C PHE A 234 -9.63 -11.62 -18.69
N PRO A 235 -8.76 -12.05 -19.62
CA PRO A 235 -8.51 -13.47 -19.84
C PRO A 235 -7.83 -14.16 -18.65
N ILE A 236 -8.38 -15.29 -18.24
CA ILE A 236 -7.81 -16.15 -17.20
C ILE A 236 -7.42 -17.48 -17.84
N GLU A 237 -6.13 -17.72 -17.98
CA GLU A 237 -5.53 -18.97 -18.45
C GLU A 237 -5.47 -20.00 -17.32
N SER A 238 -5.06 -19.57 -16.12
CA SER A 238 -5.00 -20.43 -14.95
C SER A 238 -5.30 -19.67 -13.68
N VAL A 239 -5.87 -20.39 -12.72
CA VAL A 239 -6.15 -19.93 -11.37
C VAL A 239 -5.65 -20.98 -10.39
N GLY A 240 -4.87 -20.55 -9.41
CA GLY A 240 -4.43 -21.35 -8.28
C GLY A 240 -5.19 -20.92 -7.03
N GLY A 241 -5.57 -21.88 -6.18
CA GLY A 241 -6.18 -21.61 -4.87
C GLY A 241 -5.47 -22.41 -3.81
N TYR A 242 -6.24 -23.17 -3.03
CA TYR A 242 -5.73 -24.11 -2.03
C TYR A 242 -4.69 -25.08 -2.61
N ASN A 243 -3.52 -25.09 -1.99
CA ASN A 243 -2.45 -26.05 -2.24
C ASN A 243 -1.59 -26.14 -0.98
N TRP A 244 -1.66 -27.28 -0.28
CA TRP A 244 -0.87 -27.49 0.93
C TRP A 244 0.63 -27.47 0.62
N ARG A 245 1.35 -26.56 1.28
CA ARG A 245 2.80 -26.36 1.09
C ARG A 245 3.59 -27.08 2.18
N GLY A 246 4.86 -27.40 1.90
CA GLY A 246 5.76 -28.06 2.85
C GLY A 246 6.00 -27.25 4.14
N ASN A 247 5.82 -25.93 4.10
CA ASN A 247 5.86 -25.04 5.27
C ASN A 247 4.48 -24.86 5.96
N GLY A 248 3.49 -25.69 5.61
CA GLY A 248 2.15 -25.66 6.20
C GLY A 248 1.49 -24.30 6.10
N LEU A 249 0.92 -23.81 7.21
CA LEU A 249 0.26 -22.51 7.31
C LEU A 249 1.19 -21.29 7.20
N GLY A 250 2.48 -21.49 6.92
CA GLY A 250 3.36 -20.41 6.45
C GLY A 250 3.06 -19.91 5.04
N SER A 251 2.01 -20.44 4.39
CA SER A 251 1.51 -20.00 3.09
C SER A 251 -0.01 -19.86 3.15
N ASN A 252 -0.54 -18.73 2.67
CA ASN A 252 -1.99 -18.50 2.56
C ASN A 252 -2.68 -19.46 1.57
N HIS A 253 -1.92 -20.11 0.66
CA HIS A 253 -2.46 -21.20 -0.16
C HIS A 253 -2.75 -22.45 0.67
N SER A 254 -1.99 -22.71 1.74
CA SER A 254 -2.24 -23.85 2.62
C SER A 254 -3.48 -23.63 3.50
N SER A 255 -3.82 -22.38 3.80
CA SER A 255 -5.08 -22.02 4.49
C SER A 255 -6.25 -21.87 3.54
N GLY A 256 -6.07 -21.91 2.22
CA GLY A 256 -7.14 -21.71 1.25
C GLY A 256 -7.70 -20.29 1.21
N THR A 257 -6.91 -19.31 1.63
CA THR A 257 -7.25 -17.87 1.68
C THR A 257 -6.46 -17.04 0.68
N ALA A 258 -5.80 -17.69 -0.29
CA ALA A 258 -5.06 -17.04 -1.35
C ALA A 258 -5.43 -17.59 -2.73
N ILE A 259 -5.37 -16.72 -3.72
CA ILE A 259 -5.63 -17.01 -5.13
C ILE A 259 -4.50 -16.43 -5.98
N ASP A 260 -3.94 -17.25 -6.86
CA ASP A 260 -2.97 -16.82 -7.87
C ASP A 260 -3.62 -16.82 -9.26
N ILE A 261 -3.47 -15.75 -10.04
CA ILE A 261 -4.04 -15.65 -11.39
C ILE A 261 -2.92 -15.50 -12.44
N ASN A 262 -2.94 -16.38 -13.44
CA ASN A 262 -2.01 -16.38 -14.58
C ASN A 262 -0.52 -16.21 -14.15
N PRO A 263 0.04 -17.09 -13.30
CA PRO A 263 1.38 -16.95 -12.72
C PRO A 263 2.51 -16.72 -13.76
N ASP A 264 2.39 -17.31 -14.95
CA ASP A 264 3.36 -17.09 -16.04
C ASP A 264 3.41 -15.62 -16.50
N ALA A 265 2.28 -14.90 -16.45
CA ALA A 265 2.15 -13.50 -16.87
C ALA A 265 2.24 -12.50 -15.71
N ASN A 266 2.25 -13.00 -14.47
CA ASN A 266 2.20 -12.21 -13.24
C ASN A 266 3.22 -12.77 -12.23
N PRO A 267 4.51 -12.48 -12.42
CA PRO A 267 5.58 -13.10 -11.66
C PRO A 267 5.61 -12.67 -10.19
N GLN A 268 6.25 -13.52 -9.38
CA GLN A 268 6.84 -13.09 -8.11
C GLN A 268 8.25 -12.55 -8.38
N ILE A 269 8.52 -11.35 -7.88
CA ILE A 269 9.76 -10.62 -8.05
C ILE A 269 10.47 -10.54 -6.71
N ASP A 270 11.78 -10.79 -6.68
CA ASP A 270 12.58 -10.73 -5.46
C ASP A 270 12.69 -9.29 -4.92
N THR A 271 13.26 -9.14 -3.73
CA THR A 271 13.40 -7.85 -3.05
C THR A 271 14.28 -6.83 -3.79
N ASP A 272 15.05 -7.26 -4.80
CA ASP A 272 15.82 -6.38 -5.68
C ASP A 272 14.96 -5.66 -6.73
N GLY A 273 13.67 -6.03 -6.85
CA GLY A 273 12.72 -5.43 -7.79
C GLY A 273 12.90 -5.85 -9.25
N THR A 274 13.80 -6.80 -9.55
CA THR A 274 14.15 -7.18 -10.93
C THR A 274 14.24 -8.69 -11.16
N THR A 275 14.64 -9.48 -10.17
CA THR A 275 14.82 -10.92 -10.29
C THR A 275 13.47 -11.64 -10.21
N VAL A 276 13.12 -12.39 -11.25
CA VAL A 276 11.90 -13.22 -11.28
C VAL A 276 12.15 -14.54 -10.55
N LEU A 277 11.41 -14.79 -9.47
CA LEU A 277 11.47 -16.02 -8.69
C LEU A 277 10.52 -17.10 -9.24
N VAL A 278 9.33 -16.67 -9.64
CA VAL A 278 8.26 -17.52 -10.20
C VAL A 278 7.58 -16.76 -11.33
N GLY A 279 7.11 -17.47 -12.35
CA GLY A 279 6.49 -16.88 -13.54
C GLY A 279 7.52 -16.47 -14.59
N LYS A 280 7.14 -15.58 -15.51
CA LYS A 280 8.03 -15.13 -16.60
C LYS A 280 8.28 -13.63 -16.57
N LYS A 281 7.22 -12.83 -16.79
CA LYS A 281 7.37 -11.38 -16.88
C LYS A 281 6.02 -10.68 -16.69
N TRP A 282 6.06 -9.55 -15.99
CA TRP A 282 4.92 -8.67 -15.85
C TRP A 282 4.91 -7.65 -16.99
N GLU A 283 3.90 -7.70 -17.86
CA GLU A 283 3.76 -6.82 -19.04
C GLU A 283 2.31 -6.39 -19.28
N PRO A 284 1.67 -5.66 -18.35
CA PRO A 284 0.32 -5.15 -18.56
C PRO A 284 0.18 -4.33 -19.84
N GLY A 285 -0.95 -4.49 -20.54
CA GLY A 285 -1.24 -3.81 -21.81
C GLY A 285 -0.52 -4.39 -23.03
N VAL A 286 0.47 -5.28 -22.83
CA VAL A 286 1.14 -6.02 -23.91
C VAL A 286 0.75 -7.50 -23.87
N ASN A 287 0.91 -8.14 -22.71
CA ASN A 287 0.47 -9.50 -22.48
C ASN A 287 -0.97 -9.47 -21.95
N PRO A 288 -1.96 -10.04 -22.68
CA PRO A 288 -3.36 -9.98 -22.29
C PRO A 288 -3.69 -10.76 -21.00
N TYR A 289 -2.77 -11.57 -20.49
CA TYR A 289 -2.92 -12.29 -19.22
C TYR A 289 -2.27 -11.57 -18.03
N SER A 290 -1.60 -10.44 -18.28
CA SER A 290 -0.86 -9.71 -17.26
C SER A 290 -1.75 -8.66 -16.58
N ILE A 291 -1.87 -8.76 -15.27
CA ILE A 291 -2.74 -7.95 -14.42
C ILE A 291 -2.18 -6.53 -14.37
N GLY A 292 -2.89 -5.61 -15.00
CA GLY A 292 -2.59 -4.19 -14.93
C GLY A 292 -3.13 -3.55 -13.66
N ARG A 293 -2.53 -2.41 -13.28
CA ARG A 293 -2.98 -1.58 -12.15
C ARG A 293 -4.43 -1.12 -12.27
N ASP A 294 -4.99 -1.10 -13.48
CA ASP A 294 -6.38 -0.71 -13.78
C ASP A 294 -7.23 -1.89 -14.28
N SER A 295 -6.76 -3.13 -14.12
CA SER A 295 -7.48 -4.31 -14.61
C SER A 295 -8.79 -4.54 -13.84
N ASP A 296 -9.73 -5.24 -14.47
CA ASP A 296 -10.97 -5.68 -13.82
C ASP A 296 -10.68 -6.62 -12.63
N VAL A 297 -9.54 -7.33 -12.67
CA VAL A 297 -9.06 -8.18 -11.58
C VAL A 297 -8.82 -7.37 -10.32
N VAL A 298 -7.94 -6.37 -10.38
CA VAL A 298 -7.59 -5.58 -9.19
C VAL A 298 -8.78 -4.75 -8.68
N LYS A 299 -9.65 -4.29 -9.57
CA LYS A 299 -10.89 -3.60 -9.16
C LYS A 299 -11.80 -4.51 -8.34
N ALA A 300 -12.04 -5.73 -8.83
CA ALA A 300 -12.92 -6.68 -8.15
C ALA A 300 -12.34 -7.12 -6.80
N PHE A 301 -11.08 -7.59 -6.77
CA PHE A 301 -10.44 -8.00 -5.51
C PHE A 301 -10.35 -6.85 -4.50
N GLY A 302 -9.99 -5.64 -4.95
CA GLY A 302 -9.90 -4.47 -4.07
C GLY A 302 -11.24 -4.08 -3.45
N LYS A 303 -12.33 -4.10 -4.24
CA LYS A 303 -13.69 -3.81 -3.76
C LYS A 303 -14.12 -4.73 -2.61
N HIS A 304 -13.70 -5.99 -2.68
CA HIS A 304 -13.94 -7.03 -1.67
C HIS A 304 -12.88 -7.06 -0.55
N GLY A 305 -11.94 -6.12 -0.56
CA GLY A 305 -10.91 -5.93 0.48
C GLY A 305 -9.86 -7.01 0.54
N TRP A 306 -9.64 -7.75 -0.55
CA TRP A 306 -8.50 -8.65 -0.66
C TRP A 306 -7.22 -7.84 -0.81
N THR A 307 -6.13 -8.30 -0.22
CA THR A 307 -4.81 -7.73 -0.44
C THR A 307 -4.26 -8.20 -1.78
N TRP A 308 -3.58 -7.32 -2.53
CA TRP A 308 -2.83 -7.68 -3.73
C TRP A 308 -1.34 -7.76 -3.42
N GLY A 309 -0.70 -8.86 -3.81
CA GLY A 309 0.71 -9.15 -3.55
C GLY A 309 1.71 -8.18 -4.19
N ALA A 310 1.28 -7.27 -5.08
CA ALA A 310 2.12 -6.21 -5.61
C ALA A 310 2.77 -5.33 -4.51
N GLY A 311 2.11 -5.21 -3.34
CA GLY A 311 2.63 -4.45 -2.20
C GLY A 311 3.63 -5.19 -1.31
N PHE A 312 3.89 -6.48 -1.56
CA PHE A 312 4.75 -7.30 -0.71
C PHE A 312 6.24 -6.97 -0.86
N SER A 313 7.04 -7.43 0.11
CA SER A 313 8.50 -7.29 0.10
C SER A 313 9.13 -7.92 -1.14
N ARG A 314 8.63 -9.10 -1.50
CA ARG A 314 8.77 -9.74 -2.80
C ARG A 314 7.45 -9.55 -3.51
N ALA A 315 7.41 -8.59 -4.43
CA ALA A 315 6.18 -8.26 -5.14
C ALA A 315 5.65 -9.51 -5.85
N ASP A 316 4.42 -9.90 -5.55
CA ASP A 316 3.80 -11.11 -6.04
C ASP A 316 2.58 -10.75 -6.89
N MET A 317 2.80 -10.56 -8.19
CA MET A 317 1.82 -9.90 -9.07
C MET A 317 0.60 -10.78 -9.36
N MET A 318 0.73 -12.10 -9.18
CA MET A 318 -0.34 -13.09 -9.36
C MET A 318 -1.25 -13.20 -8.13
N HIS A 319 -0.75 -12.80 -6.95
CA HIS A 319 -1.28 -13.22 -5.66
C HIS A 319 -2.30 -12.25 -5.09
N PHE A 320 -3.42 -12.80 -4.62
CA PHE A 320 -4.40 -12.09 -3.80
C PHE A 320 -4.71 -12.91 -2.56
N ASP A 321 -4.76 -12.28 -1.39
CA ASP A 321 -5.10 -12.92 -0.12
C ASP A 321 -6.17 -12.16 0.67
N TYR A 322 -6.98 -12.93 1.41
CA TYR A 322 -8.18 -12.46 2.12
C TYR A 322 -7.90 -11.86 3.49
#